data_AF-A0A1G5HQP1-F1
#
_entry.id   AF-A0A1G5HQP1-F1
#
_cell.length_a   1.000
_cell.length_b   1.000
_cell.length_c   1.000
_cell.angle_alpha   90.00
_cell.angle_beta   90.00
_cell.angle_gamma   90.00
#
_symmetry.space_group_name_H-M   'P 1'
#
loop_
_entity.id
_entity.type
_entity.pdbx_description
1 polymer ?
#
loop_
_entity_poly.entity_id
_entity_poly.type
_entity_poly.pdbx_seq_one_letter_code
_entity_poly.pdbx_strand_id
1 'polypeptide(L)'
;MDFDQDSGEFSRLHNLFTFHLGIAVTLAWLTSLYASVYAPWVRNIRPLLDPANVGPVESTWSYLFIFPVVLTTAWLISIFGQNIFAKFRLLKNQAIEFGIAAAVAFAMFYLSIDRAVAAMLLGM
;
A
#
# COMPACT_ATOMS: atom_id res chain seq x y z
N MET A 1 -0.14 -35.25 9.84
CA MET A 1 -0.40 -34.01 9.10
C MET A 1 -1.88 -33.78 9.18
N ASP A 2 -2.28 -32.81 9.99
CA ASP A 2 -3.68 -32.53 10.30
C ASP A 2 -4.14 -31.35 9.43
N PHE A 3 -4.77 -31.65 8.31
CA PHE A 3 -5.18 -30.65 7.32
C PHE A 3 -6.20 -29.64 7.86
N ASP A 4 -6.94 -30.01 8.91
CA ASP A 4 -7.90 -29.13 9.56
C ASP A 4 -7.21 -28.01 10.36
N GLN A 5 -6.09 -28.28 11.02
CA GLN A 5 -5.32 -27.26 11.76
C GLN A 5 -4.70 -26.20 10.83
N ASP A 6 -4.09 -26.63 9.71
CA ASP A 6 -3.45 -25.73 8.74
C ASP A 6 -4.43 -24.81 8.00
N SER A 7 -5.70 -25.21 7.91
CA SER A 7 -6.76 -24.40 7.29
C SER A 7 -7.24 -23.27 8.21
N GLY A 8 -7.33 -23.55 9.52
CA GLY A 8 -7.70 -22.56 10.53
C GLY A 8 -6.65 -21.49 10.74
N GLU A 9 -5.36 -21.87 10.72
CA GLU A 9 -4.25 -20.92 10.86
C GLU A 9 -4.18 -19.94 9.67
N PHE A 10 -4.33 -20.44 8.45
CA PHE A 10 -4.42 -19.61 7.25
C PHE A 10 -5.53 -18.57 7.36
N SER A 11 -6.75 -19.00 7.70
CA SER A 11 -7.91 -18.11 7.83
C SER A 11 -7.65 -17.02 8.87
N ARG A 12 -7.05 -17.38 10.01
CA ARG A 12 -6.68 -16.41 11.06
C ARG A 12 -5.67 -15.38 10.56
N LEU A 13 -4.57 -15.82 9.95
CA LEU A 13 -3.51 -14.94 9.44
C LEU A 13 -4.02 -14.05 8.29
N HIS A 14 -4.81 -14.61 7.38
CA HIS A 14 -5.42 -13.90 6.27
C HIS A 14 -6.37 -12.80 6.74
N ASN A 15 -7.23 -13.09 7.72
CA ASN A 15 -8.16 -12.10 8.28
C ASN A 15 -7.38 -10.98 8.98
N LEU A 16 -6.36 -11.33 9.77
CA LEU A 16 -5.50 -10.35 10.46
C LEU A 16 -4.78 -9.44 9.45
N PHE A 17 -4.16 -10.03 8.42
CA PHE A 17 -3.46 -9.30 7.36
C PHE A 17 -4.42 -8.37 6.61
N THR A 18 -5.57 -8.88 6.17
CA THR A 18 -6.56 -8.11 5.41
C THR A 18 -7.11 -6.94 6.21
N PHE A 19 -7.31 -7.13 7.52
CA PHE A 19 -7.74 -6.05 8.41
C PHE A 19 -6.68 -4.95 8.52
N HIS A 20 -5.42 -5.29 8.80
CA HIS A 20 -4.33 -4.30 8.92
C HIS A 20 -4.05 -3.60 7.59
N LEU A 21 -4.13 -4.34 6.47
CA LEU A 21 -4.01 -3.77 5.14
C LEU A 21 -5.13 -2.75 4.88
N GLY A 22 -6.37 -3.03 5.31
CA GLY A 22 -7.48 -2.08 5.23
C GLY A 22 -7.25 -0.80 6.03
N ILE A 23 -6.67 -0.90 7.23
CA ILE A 23 -6.25 0.27 8.02
C ILE A 23 -5.19 1.08 7.26
N ALA A 24 -4.15 0.41 6.76
CA ALA A 24 -3.08 1.06 6.01
C ALA A 24 -3.60 1.77 4.76
N VAL A 25 -4.49 1.13 4.00
CA VAL A 25 -5.18 1.74 2.85
C VAL A 25 -5.93 3.00 3.26
N THR A 26 -6.74 2.91 4.31
CA THR A 26 -7.57 4.03 4.78
C THR A 26 -6.69 5.21 5.20
N LEU A 27 -5.64 4.96 5.99
CA LEU A 27 -4.70 5.99 6.41
C LEU A 27 -3.95 6.60 5.21
N ALA A 28 -3.48 5.79 4.26
CA ALA A 28 -2.81 6.28 3.05
C ALA A 28 -3.72 7.22 2.24
N TRP A 29 -5.00 6.85 2.08
CA TRP A 29 -5.97 7.72 1.42
C TRP A 29 -6.22 9.01 2.18
N LEU A 30 -6.44 8.94 3.50
CA LEU A 30 -6.67 10.13 4.31
C LEU A 30 -5.50 11.11 4.23
N THR A 31 -4.27 10.63 4.39
CA THR A 31 -3.07 11.48 4.30
C THR A 31 -2.89 12.06 2.90
N SER A 32 -3.13 11.27 1.84
CA SER A 32 -2.98 11.74 0.45
C SER A 32 -4.05 12.76 0.07
N LEU A 33 -5.30 12.54 0.49
CA LEU A 33 -6.39 13.50 0.29
C LEU A 33 -6.12 14.79 1.05
N TYR A 34 -5.66 14.70 2.29
CA TYR A 34 -5.28 15.87 3.08
C TYR A 34 -4.14 16.65 2.41
N ALA A 35 -3.08 15.97 1.97
CA ALA A 35 -1.96 16.60 1.25
C ALA A 35 -2.42 17.26 -0.07
N SER A 36 -3.41 16.68 -0.75
CA SER A 36 -3.92 17.20 -2.03
C SER A 36 -4.58 18.58 -1.93
N VAL A 37 -5.00 18.99 -0.74
CA VAL A 37 -5.55 20.33 -0.47
C VAL A 37 -4.46 21.39 -0.48
N TYR A 38 -3.25 21.03 -0.05
CA TYR A 38 -2.10 21.95 0.06
C TYR A 38 -1.13 21.84 -1.12
N ALA A 39 -1.12 20.70 -1.82
CA ALA A 39 -0.16 20.45 -2.89
C ALA A 39 -0.45 21.29 -4.15
N PRO A 40 0.59 21.79 -4.85
CA PRO A 40 0.41 22.45 -6.13
C PRO A 40 0.03 21.43 -7.20
N TRP A 41 -1.07 21.67 -7.92
CA TRP A 41 -1.56 20.80 -8.99
C TRP A 41 -0.84 21.07 -10.30
N VAL A 42 0.26 20.35 -10.53
CA VAL A 42 1.13 20.55 -11.68
C VAL A 42 1.32 19.25 -12.47
N ARG A 43 1.62 19.41 -13.77
CA ARG A 43 1.95 18.28 -14.65
C ARG A 43 3.29 17.63 -14.28
N ASN A 44 4.20 18.39 -13.67
CA ASN A 44 5.47 17.89 -13.19
C ASN A 44 5.79 18.46 -11.81
N ILE A 45 5.61 17.68 -10.75
CA ILE A 45 5.87 18.11 -9.36
C ILE A 45 7.35 17.97 -8.97
N ARG A 46 8.11 17.15 -9.69
CA ARG A 46 9.50 16.83 -9.35
C ARG A 46 10.43 18.03 -9.22
N PRO A 47 10.40 19.05 -10.10
CA PRO A 47 11.26 20.22 -9.96
C PRO A 47 10.99 21.02 -8.69
N LEU A 48 9.78 20.92 -8.12
CA LEU A 48 9.43 21.61 -6.89
C LEU A 48 9.95 20.85 -5.66
N LEU A 49 9.95 19.52 -5.72
CA LEU A 49 10.41 18.65 -4.64
C LEU A 49 11.93 18.56 -4.53
N ASP A 50 12.61 18.32 -5.66
CA ASP A 50 14.07 18.22 -5.74
C ASP A 50 14.56 18.83 -7.07
N PRO A 51 14.92 20.13 -7.06
CA PRO A 51 15.45 20.80 -8.24
C PRO A 51 16.78 20.23 -8.73
N ALA A 52 17.56 19.58 -7.85
CA ALA A 52 18.88 19.05 -8.20
C ALA A 52 18.79 17.69 -8.91
N ASN A 53 17.73 16.90 -8.64
CA ASN A 53 17.50 15.59 -9.26
C ASN A 53 16.08 15.45 -9.81
N VAL A 54 15.79 16.18 -10.88
CA VAL A 54 14.44 16.31 -11.46
C VAL A 54 13.84 14.95 -11.87
N GLY A 55 14.64 13.94 -12.23
CA GLY A 55 14.16 12.59 -12.49
C GLY A 55 13.07 12.51 -13.59
N PRO A 56 12.32 11.40 -13.66
CA PRO A 56 11.20 11.24 -14.60
C PRO A 56 10.04 12.20 -14.28
N VAL A 57 9.37 12.71 -15.31
CA VAL A 57 8.21 13.61 -15.15
C VAL A 57 7.07 12.90 -14.44
N GLU A 58 6.56 13.51 -13.38
CA GLU A 58 5.45 12.95 -12.61
C GLU A 58 4.43 14.02 -12.20
N SER A 59 3.16 13.74 -12.48
CA SER A 59 2.06 14.64 -12.11
C SER A 59 1.78 14.59 -10.61
N THR A 60 1.29 15.69 -10.03
CA THR A 60 0.87 15.73 -8.61
C THR A 60 -0.12 14.61 -8.28
N TRP A 61 -1.02 14.30 -9.22
CA TRP A 61 -2.02 13.24 -9.05
C TRP A 61 -1.35 11.86 -8.96
N SER A 62 -0.51 11.51 -9.93
CA SER A 62 0.23 10.24 -9.91
C SER A 62 1.13 10.13 -8.68
N TYR A 63 1.79 11.23 -8.30
CA TYR A 63 2.71 11.28 -7.17
C TYR A 63 1.99 10.95 -5.84
N LEU A 64 0.82 11.54 -5.60
CA LEU A 64 0.07 11.33 -4.36
C LEU A 64 -0.73 10.01 -4.35
N PHE A 65 -1.37 9.65 -5.46
CA PHE A 65 -2.41 8.61 -5.45
C PHE A 65 -1.95 7.24 -5.95
N ILE A 66 -0.76 7.09 -6.53
CA ILE A 66 -0.32 5.77 -7.04
C ILE A 66 -0.25 4.71 -5.94
N PHE A 67 0.34 5.02 -4.78
CA PHE A 67 0.47 4.06 -3.69
C PHE A 67 -0.86 3.75 -2.99
N PRO A 68 -1.73 4.73 -2.67
CA PRO A 68 -3.08 4.45 -2.19
C PRO A 68 -3.89 3.55 -3.13
N VAL A 69 -3.80 3.77 -4.44
CA VAL A 69 -4.48 2.93 -5.45
C VAL A 69 -3.92 1.52 -5.48
N VAL A 70 -2.59 1.36 -5.46
CA VAL A 70 -1.94 0.03 -5.42
C VAL A 70 -2.32 -0.72 -4.14
N LEU A 71 -2.26 -0.07 -2.97
CA LEU A 71 -2.66 -0.66 -1.70
C LEU A 71 -4.14 -1.06 -1.70
N THR A 72 -5.02 -0.22 -2.26
CA THR A 72 -6.44 -0.54 -2.40
C THR A 72 -6.66 -1.76 -3.27
N THR A 73 -5.94 -1.84 -4.40
CA THR A 73 -6.00 -2.98 -5.31
C THR A 73 -5.55 -4.26 -4.59
N ALA A 74 -4.44 -4.19 -3.86
CA ALA A 74 -3.95 -5.30 -3.05
C ALA A 74 -4.96 -5.73 -1.97
N TRP A 75 -5.63 -4.77 -1.33
CA TRP A 75 -6.64 -5.02 -0.31
C TRP A 75 -7.89 -5.69 -0.88
N LEU A 76 -8.40 -5.22 -2.03
CA LEU A 76 -9.51 -5.84 -2.72
C LEU A 76 -9.15 -7.27 -3.18
N ILE A 77 -7.94 -7.46 -3.70
CA ILE A 77 -7.43 -8.80 -4.05
C ILE A 77 -7.38 -9.68 -2.80
N SER A 78 -6.99 -9.16 -1.64
CA SER A 78 -6.99 -9.92 -0.39
C SER A 78 -8.42 -10.36 -0.01
N ILE A 79 -9.39 -9.44 -0.06
CA ILE A 79 -10.80 -9.74 0.28
C ILE A 79 -11.41 -10.79 -0.66
N PHE A 80 -11.26 -10.60 -1.98
CA PHE A 80 -11.93 -11.45 -2.97
C PHE A 80 -11.12 -12.68 -3.38
N GLY A 81 -9.81 -12.64 -3.19
CA GLY A 81 -8.86 -13.68 -3.60
C GLY A 81 -8.69 -14.80 -2.59
N GLN A 82 -9.40 -14.79 -1.45
CA GLN A 82 -9.25 -15.78 -0.38
C GLN A 82 -9.31 -17.24 -0.90
N ASN A 83 -10.25 -17.53 -1.81
CA ASN A 83 -10.40 -18.86 -2.41
C ASN A 83 -9.26 -19.24 -3.38
N ILE A 84 -8.63 -18.24 -4.00
CA ILE A 84 -7.47 -18.42 -4.89
C ILE A 84 -6.24 -18.66 -4.03
N PHE A 85 -5.99 -17.84 -3.01
CA PHE A 85 -4.85 -18.00 -2.11
C PHE A 85 -4.89 -19.30 -1.30
N ALA A 86 -6.07 -19.75 -0.89
CA ALA A 86 -6.22 -21.05 -0.23
C ALA A 86 -5.82 -22.23 -1.12
N LYS A 87 -5.99 -22.11 -2.44
CA LYS A 87 -5.60 -23.13 -3.44
C LYS A 87 -4.14 -23.01 -3.89
N PHE A 88 -3.64 -21.78 -4.02
CA PHE A 88 -2.29 -21.47 -4.49
C PHE A 88 -1.29 -21.32 -3.32
N ARG A 89 -1.31 -22.21 -2.32
CA ARG A 89 -0.28 -22.23 -1.26
C ARG A 89 1.11 -22.32 -1.91
N LEU A 90 1.83 -21.19 -2.02
CA LEU A 90 3.04 -21.06 -2.83
C LEU A 90 4.28 -21.54 -2.06
N LEU A 91 4.29 -21.34 -0.74
CA LEU A 91 5.36 -21.73 0.18
C LEU A 91 4.84 -22.73 1.21
N LYS A 92 5.77 -23.55 1.70
CA LYS A 92 5.51 -24.56 2.73
C LYS A 92 5.14 -23.96 4.10
N ASN A 93 5.47 -22.69 4.34
CA ASN A 93 5.17 -21.97 5.58
C ASN A 93 4.36 -20.69 5.30
N GLN A 94 3.10 -20.71 5.70
CA GLN A 94 2.14 -19.62 5.50
C GLN A 94 2.55 -18.34 6.24
N ALA A 95 3.16 -18.46 7.42
CA ALA A 95 3.59 -17.30 8.20
C ALA A 95 4.66 -16.47 7.46
N ILE A 96 5.51 -17.13 6.67
CA ILE A 96 6.54 -16.46 5.86
C ILE A 96 5.90 -15.72 4.68
N GLU A 97 4.90 -16.31 4.03
CA GLU A 97 4.17 -15.65 2.93
C GLU A 97 3.51 -14.35 3.40
N PHE A 98 2.74 -14.44 4.49
CA PHE A 98 2.09 -13.27 5.07
C PHE A 98 3.11 -12.25 5.61
N GLY A 99 4.24 -12.71 6.15
CA GLY A 99 5.32 -11.83 6.58
C GLY A 99 5.92 -11.01 5.44
N ILE A 100 6.21 -11.65 4.30
CA ILE A 100 6.72 -10.96 3.10
C ILE A 100 5.67 -10.00 2.55
N ALA A 101 4.42 -10.45 2.44
CA ALA A 101 3.32 -9.61 1.97
C ALA A 101 3.13 -8.38 2.87
N ALA A 102 3.21 -8.55 4.19
CA ALA A 102 3.13 -7.46 5.16
C ALA A 102 4.28 -6.48 5.02
N ALA A 103 5.52 -6.97 4.83
CA ALA A 103 6.68 -6.10 4.61
C ALA A 103 6.55 -5.26 3.34
N VAL A 104 6.08 -5.86 2.23
CA VAL A 104 5.85 -5.15 0.97
C VAL A 104 4.73 -4.12 1.11
N ALA A 105 3.60 -4.51 1.70
CA ALA A 105 2.49 -3.60 1.95
C ALA A 105 2.91 -2.42 2.85
N PHE A 106 3.70 -2.69 3.89
CA PHE A 106 4.24 -1.67 4.78
C PHE A 106 5.19 -0.72 4.04
N ALA A 107 6.08 -1.22 3.19
CA ALA A 107 6.96 -0.38 2.39
C ALA A 107 6.16 0.55 1.46
N MET A 108 5.13 0.02 0.78
CA MET A 108 4.24 0.83 -0.06
C MET A 108 3.46 1.87 0.74
N PHE A 109 2.98 1.50 1.93
CA PHE A 109 2.33 2.43 2.85
C PHE A 109 3.27 3.55 3.29
N TYR A 110 4.47 3.21 3.73
CA TYR A 110 5.50 4.17 4.13
C TYR A 110 5.82 5.16 3.00
N LEU A 111 6.03 4.65 1.77
CA LEU A 111 6.26 5.50 0.60
C LEU A 111 5.07 6.41 0.28
N SER A 112 3.83 5.93 0.49
CA SER A 112 2.64 6.78 0.34
C SER A 112 2.66 7.97 1.31
N ILE A 113 3.03 7.72 2.58
CA ILE A 113 3.06 8.76 3.61
C ILE A 113 4.19 9.74 3.35
N ASP A 114 5.39 9.25 3.04
CA ASP A 114 6.56 10.09 2.73
C ASP A 114 6.25 11.09 1.62
N ARG A 115 5.61 10.62 0.54
CA ARG A 115 5.20 11.48 -0.58
C ARG A 115 4.14 12.49 -0.20
N ALA A 116 3.14 12.09 0.57
CA ALA A 116 2.12 13.02 1.04
C ALA A 116 2.73 14.12 1.92
N VAL A 117 3.66 13.77 2.81
CA VAL A 117 4.40 14.73 3.65
C VAL A 117 5.26 15.66 2.81
N ALA A 118 6.02 15.14 1.85
CA ALA A 118 6.84 15.95 0.97
C ALA A 118 6.00 16.96 0.17
N ALA A 119 4.82 16.57 -0.32
CA ALA A 119 3.91 17.46 -1.01
C ALA A 119 3.31 18.54 -0.09
N MET A 120 3.01 18.22 1.18
CA MET A 120 2.56 19.20 2.17
C MET A 120 3.64 20.23 2.49
N LEU A 121 4.90 19.81 2.59
CA LEU A 121 6.03 20.71 2.83
C LEU A 121 6.27 21.71 1.69
N LEU A 122 5.77 21.44 0.47
CA LEU A 122 5.79 22.40 -0.63
C LEU A 122 4.68 23.45 -0.56
N GLY A 123 3.57 23.13 0.12
CA GLY A 123 2.38 23.99 0.20
C GLY A 123 2.35 24.92 1.41
N MET A 124 3.28 24.75 2.35
CA MET A 124 3.52 25.64 3.50
C MET A 124 4.62 26.65 3.19
#